data_AF-A0A4R0NGF6-F1
#
_entry.id   AF-A0A4R0NGF6-F1
#
_cell.length_a   1.000
_cell.length_b   1.000
_cell.length_c   1.000
_cell.angle_alpha   90.00
_cell.angle_beta   90.00
_cell.angle_gamma   90.00
#
_symmetry.space_group_name_H-M   'P 1'
#
loop_
_entity.id
_entity.type
_entity.pdbx_description
1 polymer ?
#
loop_
_entity_poly.entity_id
_entity_poly.type
_entity_poly.pdbx_seq_one_letter_code
_entity_poly.pdbx_strand_id
1 'polypeptide(L)'
;MIDFNDYSSGKITIKEFVSLILHNIPEDDYFTNTLEELAYLGLRQINFRNLKNTPQSIAKHAAKVLNTEPSLKGARNPVKSFLQVYLDVTKLPAIEKNKLERNVKSDLKQVNDLLKFYEGLDFIKEFNAEAIKPRSQEEKAQLVFYQRTLGKRDEIVDYLTSGMGKRAIVKSGSSYEPFRSESTKELELQLEYHADYPYMEMMFQVKSIRYAINMNRLDYRMINLLWTKIQWSNAAFNGRYTYDKAFNKEIQRKVKPRPFFEHLLDSLKSLPIIKGRMDIFLELRALFLAKKWYGFYALALPQVEGIFTEMMQITDLKKTKGALPDKVKLMRPHYSRSDFSFDYFEYALPTERNHFSHTGMVENPKDKSYHLLLDLQYLFDVALELDTPLAKISKIILEGATRFHDIGDLADFVKLIRDLKKKKKLSPLETELDDFVYGKLVSHIDLTKFLTNLEQDIAESVTVFQERFIVQYFKLKTTKDDFFSLTPVEIMDNLKEINSVLEDFGIMLSEDLKVITDCYHFLQNFDKLFPKLPAKAIAEITALKNKFKKEFKIAELLDANLTVEPLDMYLLKSRKFKHKLI
;
A
#
# COMPACT_ATOMS: atom_id res chain seq x y z
N MET A 1 -16.70 -27.90 26.70
CA MET A 1 -18.04 -27.37 27.02
C MET A 1 -17.89 -26.22 27.99
N ILE A 2 -18.63 -25.14 27.77
CA ILE A 2 -18.61 -23.90 28.55
C ILE A 2 -19.54 -24.06 29.74
N ASP A 3 -19.10 -23.66 30.94
CA ASP A 3 -20.00 -23.60 32.11
C ASP A 3 -20.92 -22.39 31.98
N PHE A 4 -22.23 -22.63 31.92
CA PHE A 4 -23.24 -21.58 31.86
C PHE A 4 -23.17 -20.66 33.10
N ASN A 5 -22.82 -21.20 34.27
CA ASN A 5 -22.74 -20.43 35.49
C ASN A 5 -21.65 -19.36 35.41
N ASP A 6 -20.51 -19.67 34.81
CA ASP A 6 -19.42 -18.72 34.63
C ASP A 6 -19.81 -17.56 33.70
N TYR A 7 -20.56 -17.85 32.62
CA TYR A 7 -21.12 -16.79 31.78
C TYR A 7 -22.20 -15.98 32.51
N SER A 8 -23.18 -16.65 33.12
CA SER A 8 -24.31 -15.97 33.78
C SER A 8 -23.93 -15.15 35.02
N SER A 9 -22.79 -15.47 35.65
CA SER A 9 -22.23 -14.71 36.78
C SER A 9 -21.25 -13.60 36.35
N GLY A 10 -20.99 -13.46 35.05
CA GLY A 10 -20.08 -12.46 34.49
C GLY A 10 -18.60 -12.78 34.66
N LYS A 11 -18.23 -14.02 35.01
CA LYS A 11 -16.81 -14.43 35.10
C LYS A 11 -16.14 -14.52 33.72
N ILE A 12 -16.91 -14.83 32.68
CA ILE A 12 -16.48 -14.72 31.29
C ILE A 12 -17.34 -13.69 30.59
N THR A 13 -16.71 -12.87 29.76
CA THR A 13 -17.37 -11.82 28.98
C THR A 13 -18.18 -12.43 27.83
N ILE A 14 -19.15 -11.68 27.31
CA ILE A 14 -19.89 -12.09 26.09
C ILE A 14 -18.96 -12.35 24.90
N LYS A 15 -17.88 -11.56 24.76
CA LYS A 15 -16.90 -11.73 23.67
C LYS A 15 -16.15 -13.07 23.78
N GLU A 16 -15.67 -13.41 24.97
CA GLU A 16 -15.02 -14.70 25.24
C GLU A 16 -16.00 -15.86 25.04
N PHE A 17 -17.24 -15.69 25.52
CA PHE A 17 -18.29 -16.68 25.37
C PHE A 17 -18.63 -16.98 23.90
N VAL A 18 -18.79 -15.94 23.07
CA VAL A 18 -19.00 -16.06 21.62
C VAL A 18 -17.82 -16.76 20.95
N SER A 19 -16.59 -16.34 21.26
CA SER A 19 -15.38 -16.96 20.71
C SER A 19 -15.32 -18.47 21.01
N LEU A 20 -15.63 -18.87 22.24
CA LEU A 20 -15.67 -20.28 22.64
C LEU A 20 -16.78 -21.07 21.95
N ILE A 21 -17.95 -20.47 21.69
CA ILE A 21 -19.01 -21.14 20.93
C ILE A 21 -18.56 -21.35 19.48
N LEU A 22 -18.10 -20.29 18.82
CA LEU A 22 -17.72 -20.32 17.41
C LEU A 22 -16.56 -21.28 17.13
N HIS A 23 -15.57 -21.35 18.03
CA HIS A 23 -14.43 -22.25 17.88
C HIS A 23 -14.80 -23.74 17.79
N ASN A 24 -15.95 -24.12 18.35
CA ASN A 24 -16.37 -25.52 18.44
C ASN A 24 -17.44 -25.94 17.42
N ILE A 25 -17.84 -25.06 16.49
CA ILE A 25 -18.76 -25.39 15.40
C ILE A 25 -17.95 -25.54 14.11
N PRO A 26 -17.84 -26.77 13.55
CA PRO A 26 -17.20 -26.99 12.26
C PRO A 26 -17.80 -26.12 11.15
N GLU A 27 -16.97 -25.65 10.22
CA GLU A 27 -17.41 -24.81 9.10
C GLU A 27 -18.50 -25.50 8.25
N ASP A 28 -18.39 -26.81 8.01
CA ASP A 28 -19.36 -27.58 7.22
C ASP A 28 -20.77 -27.55 7.84
N ASP A 29 -20.86 -27.47 9.17
CA ASP A 29 -22.15 -27.46 9.86
C ASP A 29 -22.97 -26.21 9.51
N TYR A 30 -22.32 -25.07 9.24
CA TYR A 30 -22.99 -23.84 8.79
C TYR A 30 -23.72 -24.00 7.44
N PHE A 31 -23.36 -25.00 6.65
CA PHE A 31 -23.89 -25.20 5.30
C PHE A 31 -24.85 -26.38 5.19
N THR A 32 -24.79 -27.34 6.11
CA THR A 32 -25.61 -28.56 6.08
C THR A 32 -26.82 -28.50 7.00
N ASN A 33 -26.81 -27.60 7.99
CA ASN A 33 -27.85 -27.51 9.02
C ASN A 33 -28.84 -26.36 8.78
N THR A 34 -30.06 -26.53 9.25
CA THR A 34 -31.07 -25.47 9.39
C THR A 34 -30.67 -24.46 10.47
N LEU A 35 -31.35 -23.31 10.54
CA LEU A 35 -31.09 -22.30 11.57
C LEU A 35 -31.33 -22.87 12.98
N GLU A 36 -32.38 -23.66 13.15
CA GLU A 36 -32.71 -24.33 14.41
C GLU A 36 -31.61 -25.33 14.83
N GLU A 37 -31.10 -26.12 13.89
CA GLU A 37 -30.01 -27.07 14.15
C GLU A 37 -28.69 -26.35 14.47
N LEU A 38 -28.38 -25.23 13.81
CA LEU A 38 -27.24 -24.39 14.16
C LEU A 38 -27.36 -23.81 15.56
N ALA A 39 -28.55 -23.35 15.93
CA ALA A 39 -28.80 -22.88 17.30
C ALA A 39 -28.61 -24.02 18.31
N TYR A 40 -29.05 -25.24 17.98
CA TYR A 40 -28.79 -26.42 18.80
C TYR A 40 -27.28 -26.71 18.94
N LEU A 41 -26.51 -26.67 17.85
CA LEU A 41 -25.07 -26.91 17.88
C LEU A 41 -24.33 -25.88 18.75
N GLY A 42 -24.69 -24.59 18.64
CA GLY A 42 -24.16 -23.54 19.50
C GLY A 42 -24.53 -23.75 20.97
N LEU A 43 -25.79 -24.08 21.26
CA LEU A 43 -26.24 -24.35 22.63
C LEU A 43 -25.61 -25.61 23.22
N ARG A 44 -25.27 -26.61 22.40
CA ARG A 44 -24.61 -27.85 22.84
C ARG A 44 -23.19 -27.60 23.35
N GLN A 45 -22.57 -26.49 22.98
CA GLN A 45 -21.28 -26.09 23.54
C GLN A 45 -21.38 -25.67 25.01
N ILE A 46 -22.59 -25.41 25.50
CA ILE A 46 -22.88 -25.00 26.87
C ILE A 46 -23.31 -26.22 27.69
N ASN A 47 -22.85 -26.34 28.94
CA ASN A 47 -23.13 -27.47 29.82
C ASN A 47 -24.58 -27.53 30.34
N PHE A 48 -25.55 -27.70 29.45
CA PHE A 48 -26.97 -27.85 29.77
C PHE A 48 -27.37 -29.32 29.95
N ARG A 49 -27.81 -29.69 31.15
CA ARG A 49 -28.21 -31.09 31.48
C ARG A 49 -29.40 -31.65 30.69
N ASN A 50 -30.26 -30.80 30.11
CA ASN A 50 -31.54 -31.20 29.51
C ASN A 50 -31.77 -30.62 28.08
N LEU A 51 -30.71 -30.23 27.38
CA LEU A 51 -30.82 -29.75 26.01
C LEU A 51 -31.20 -30.92 25.07
N LYS A 52 -32.27 -30.76 24.30
CA LYS A 52 -32.74 -31.74 23.30
C LYS A 52 -32.81 -31.07 21.93
N ASN A 53 -32.55 -31.82 20.85
CA ASN A 53 -32.73 -31.33 19.49
C ASN A 53 -34.22 -31.30 19.11
N THR A 54 -34.97 -30.39 19.74
CA THR A 54 -36.40 -30.15 19.48
C THR A 54 -36.63 -28.64 19.52
N PRO A 55 -37.50 -28.07 18.66
CA PRO A 55 -37.71 -26.63 18.60
C PRO A 55 -38.01 -25.97 19.95
N GLN A 56 -38.83 -26.62 20.78
CA GLN A 56 -39.22 -26.13 22.11
C GLN A 56 -38.03 -26.13 23.08
N SER A 57 -37.20 -27.19 23.07
CA SER A 57 -36.02 -27.25 23.93
C SER A 57 -34.95 -26.24 23.50
N ILE A 58 -34.71 -26.10 22.20
CA ILE A 58 -33.77 -25.12 21.64
C ILE A 58 -34.22 -23.70 22.01
N ALA A 59 -35.48 -23.35 21.76
CA ALA A 59 -36.02 -22.03 22.09
C ALA A 59 -35.94 -21.72 23.60
N LYS A 60 -36.25 -22.71 24.46
CA LYS A 60 -36.14 -22.57 25.92
C LYS A 60 -34.71 -22.27 26.36
N HIS A 61 -33.73 -22.99 25.83
CA HIS A 61 -32.32 -22.80 26.23
C HIS A 61 -31.71 -21.55 25.60
N ALA A 62 -32.05 -21.22 24.35
CA ALA A 62 -31.69 -19.95 23.72
C ALA A 62 -32.23 -18.75 24.54
N ALA A 63 -33.49 -18.79 24.97
CA ALA A 63 -34.06 -17.76 25.85
C ALA A 63 -33.32 -17.66 27.19
N LYS A 64 -32.90 -18.80 27.76
CA LYS A 64 -32.13 -18.84 29.00
C LYS A 64 -30.77 -18.13 28.86
N VAL A 65 -30.08 -18.32 27.74
CA VAL A 65 -28.81 -17.62 27.43
C VAL A 65 -29.08 -16.14 27.20
N LEU A 66 -30.03 -15.77 26.36
CA LEU A 66 -30.35 -14.36 26.07
C LEU A 66 -30.75 -13.56 27.32
N ASN A 67 -31.44 -14.19 28.27
CA ASN A 67 -31.88 -13.53 29.50
C ASN A 67 -30.74 -13.20 30.48
N THR A 68 -29.51 -13.68 30.25
CA THR A 68 -28.34 -13.22 31.03
C THR A 68 -27.90 -11.83 30.63
N GLU A 69 -28.22 -11.40 29.41
CA GLU A 69 -27.95 -10.05 28.91
C GLU A 69 -29.19 -9.17 29.07
N PRO A 70 -29.13 -8.09 29.89
CA PRO A 70 -30.30 -7.26 30.17
C PRO A 70 -30.96 -6.68 28.90
N SER A 71 -30.17 -6.36 27.87
CA SER A 71 -30.63 -5.80 26.60
C SER A 71 -31.35 -6.81 25.69
N LEU A 72 -31.18 -8.11 25.94
CA LEU A 72 -31.74 -9.19 25.11
C LEU A 72 -32.86 -9.97 25.80
N LYS A 73 -33.18 -9.60 27.05
CA LYS A 73 -34.19 -10.25 27.86
C LYS A 73 -35.58 -10.18 27.23
N GLY A 74 -36.26 -11.32 27.17
CA GLY A 74 -37.62 -11.40 26.61
C GLY A 74 -37.68 -11.27 25.07
N ALA A 75 -36.60 -11.61 24.36
CA ALA A 75 -36.58 -11.66 22.91
C ALA A 75 -37.77 -12.46 22.34
N ARG A 76 -38.53 -11.86 21.41
CA ARG A 76 -39.75 -12.45 20.82
C ARG A 76 -39.48 -13.78 20.08
N ASN A 77 -38.29 -13.90 19.47
CA ASN A 77 -37.83 -15.13 18.84
C ASN A 77 -36.45 -15.49 19.41
N PRO A 78 -36.40 -16.27 20.49
CA PRO A 78 -35.14 -16.59 21.17
C PRO A 78 -34.12 -17.30 20.28
N VAL A 79 -34.56 -18.16 19.37
CA VAL A 79 -33.66 -18.90 18.47
C VAL A 79 -32.98 -17.94 17.50
N LYS A 80 -33.76 -17.08 16.84
CA LYS A 80 -33.23 -16.08 15.89
C LYS A 80 -32.30 -15.09 16.59
N SER A 81 -32.70 -14.56 17.75
CA SER A 81 -31.87 -13.63 18.51
C SER A 81 -30.58 -14.28 19.01
N PHE A 82 -30.62 -15.57 19.39
CA PHE A 82 -29.42 -16.31 19.78
C PHE A 82 -28.45 -16.46 18.60
N LEU A 83 -28.93 -16.91 17.43
CA LEU A 83 -28.12 -17.01 16.22
C LEU A 83 -27.50 -15.67 15.84
N GLN A 84 -28.28 -14.60 15.90
CA GLN A 84 -27.83 -13.25 15.56
C GLN A 84 -26.72 -12.75 16.50
N VAL A 85 -26.88 -12.94 17.81
CA VAL A 85 -25.98 -12.37 18.80
C VAL A 85 -24.74 -13.24 19.00
N TYR A 86 -24.91 -14.56 19.05
CA TYR A 86 -23.84 -15.47 19.47
C TYR A 86 -23.17 -16.21 18.32
N LEU A 87 -23.84 -16.38 17.17
CA LEU A 87 -23.24 -16.97 15.98
C LEU A 87 -23.03 -15.97 14.84
N ASP A 88 -23.54 -14.75 14.99
CA ASP A 88 -23.67 -13.76 13.91
C ASP A 88 -24.25 -14.38 12.63
N VAL A 89 -25.43 -15.00 12.75
CA VAL A 89 -26.17 -15.59 11.63
C VAL A 89 -27.61 -15.06 11.62
N THR A 90 -27.98 -14.34 10.56
CA THR A 90 -29.35 -13.82 10.34
C THR A 90 -30.10 -14.55 9.22
N LYS A 91 -29.36 -15.18 8.30
CA LYS A 91 -29.85 -15.96 7.16
C LYS A 91 -28.97 -17.20 6.98
N LEU A 92 -29.44 -18.20 6.25
CA LEU A 92 -28.67 -19.44 6.05
C LEU A 92 -27.39 -19.16 5.26
N PRO A 93 -26.20 -19.52 5.79
CA PRO A 93 -24.92 -19.38 5.09
C PRO A 93 -24.90 -20.09 3.73
N ALA A 94 -25.59 -21.22 3.59
CA ALA A 94 -25.74 -21.94 2.32
C ALA A 94 -26.32 -21.06 1.19
N ILE A 95 -27.25 -20.16 1.51
CA ILE A 95 -27.84 -19.26 0.50
C ILE A 95 -26.80 -18.24 0.01
N GLU A 96 -26.00 -17.68 0.91
CA GLU A 96 -24.93 -16.74 0.55
C GLU A 96 -23.79 -17.44 -0.20
N LYS A 97 -23.41 -18.66 0.22
CA LYS A 97 -22.44 -19.50 -0.49
C LYS A 97 -22.89 -19.75 -1.93
N ASN A 98 -24.15 -20.13 -2.15
CA ASN A 98 -24.69 -20.35 -3.50
C ASN A 98 -24.73 -19.06 -4.35
N LYS A 99 -24.85 -17.88 -3.76
CA LYS A 99 -24.76 -16.60 -4.48
C LYS A 99 -23.32 -16.32 -4.90
N LEU A 100 -22.37 -16.42 -3.97
CA LEU A 100 -20.95 -16.25 -4.25
C LEU A 100 -20.49 -17.25 -5.32
N GLU A 101 -20.84 -18.53 -5.17
CA GLU A 101 -20.42 -19.60 -6.07
C GLU A 101 -20.85 -19.36 -7.52
N ARG A 102 -22.08 -18.85 -7.74
CA ARG A 102 -22.54 -18.50 -9.09
C ARG A 102 -21.69 -17.43 -9.75
N ASN A 103 -21.31 -16.39 -9.01
CA ASN A 103 -20.49 -15.31 -9.52
C ASN A 103 -19.04 -15.76 -9.75
N VAL A 104 -18.45 -16.48 -8.79
CA VAL A 104 -17.10 -17.05 -8.90
C VAL A 104 -17.00 -18.01 -10.10
N LYS A 105 -18.02 -18.83 -10.35
CA LYS A 105 -18.07 -19.70 -11.54
C LYS A 105 -18.15 -18.92 -12.86
N SER A 106 -18.84 -17.77 -12.86
CA SER A 106 -18.88 -16.87 -14.02
C SER A 106 -17.50 -16.27 -14.30
N ASP A 107 -16.82 -15.83 -13.25
CA ASP A 107 -15.46 -15.27 -13.34
C ASP A 107 -14.45 -16.34 -13.81
N LEU A 108 -14.52 -17.54 -13.24
CA LEU A 108 -13.71 -18.67 -13.66
C LEU A 108 -13.94 -19.02 -15.12
N LYS A 109 -15.19 -18.97 -15.59
CA LYS A 109 -15.52 -19.19 -17.00
C LYS A 109 -14.86 -18.14 -17.89
N GLN A 110 -14.92 -16.86 -17.52
CA GLN A 110 -14.28 -15.78 -18.27
C GLN A 110 -12.76 -16.01 -18.41
N VAL A 111 -12.09 -16.39 -17.32
CA VAL A 111 -10.65 -16.69 -17.34
C VAL A 111 -10.35 -17.95 -18.15
N ASN A 112 -11.15 -19.00 -18.03
CA ASN A 112 -10.97 -20.23 -18.80
C ASN A 112 -11.21 -20.03 -20.30
N ASP A 113 -12.14 -19.17 -20.70
CA ASP A 113 -12.35 -18.83 -22.11
C ASP A 113 -11.14 -18.10 -22.70
N LEU A 114 -10.47 -17.26 -21.90
CA LEU A 114 -9.19 -16.65 -22.28
C LEU A 114 -8.05 -17.67 -22.34
N LEU A 115 -7.97 -18.62 -21.40
CA LEU A 115 -6.98 -19.71 -21.46
C LEU A 115 -7.14 -20.55 -22.72
N LYS A 116 -8.38 -20.91 -23.10
CA LYS A 116 -8.65 -21.62 -24.36
C LYS A 116 -8.18 -20.84 -25.58
N PHE A 117 -8.32 -19.52 -25.57
CA PHE A 117 -7.77 -18.68 -26.63
C PHE A 117 -6.24 -18.83 -26.70
N TYR A 118 -5.53 -18.74 -25.57
CA TYR A 118 -4.08 -18.93 -25.52
C TYR A 118 -3.65 -20.33 -25.95
N GLU A 119 -4.30 -21.37 -25.45
CA GLU A 119 -4.05 -22.78 -25.81
C GLU A 119 -4.33 -23.06 -27.30
N GLY A 120 -5.10 -22.19 -27.97
CA GLY A 120 -5.31 -22.20 -29.41
C GLY A 120 -4.11 -21.67 -30.21
N LEU A 121 -3.20 -20.90 -29.61
CA LEU A 121 -2.02 -20.33 -30.27
C LEU A 121 -0.92 -21.37 -30.44
N ASP A 122 -0.33 -21.45 -31.62
CA ASP A 122 0.63 -22.51 -31.96
C ASP A 122 1.86 -22.50 -31.05
N PHE A 123 2.40 -21.32 -30.77
CA PHE A 123 3.52 -21.17 -29.83
C PHE A 123 3.18 -21.69 -28.41
N ILE A 124 1.97 -21.46 -27.90
CA ILE A 124 1.57 -21.93 -26.56
C ILE A 124 1.38 -23.45 -26.56
N LYS A 125 0.88 -24.04 -27.65
CA LYS A 125 0.82 -25.51 -27.80
C LYS A 125 2.22 -26.12 -27.75
N GLU A 126 3.16 -25.57 -28.52
CA GLU A 126 4.57 -25.98 -28.52
C GLU A 126 5.19 -25.82 -27.12
N PHE A 127 4.94 -24.69 -26.45
CA PHE A 127 5.42 -24.43 -25.09
C PHE A 127 4.88 -25.45 -24.08
N ASN A 128 3.59 -25.77 -24.12
CA ASN A 128 2.99 -26.74 -23.19
C ASN A 128 3.50 -28.18 -23.44
N ALA A 129 3.92 -28.50 -24.66
CA ALA A 129 4.47 -29.82 -25.00
C ALA A 129 5.96 -29.96 -24.61
N GLU A 130 6.78 -28.94 -24.90
CA GLU A 130 8.25 -29.05 -24.86
C GLU A 130 8.97 -27.94 -24.06
N ALA A 131 8.24 -27.01 -23.44
CA ALA A 131 8.78 -25.86 -22.70
C ALA A 131 9.76 -24.98 -23.53
N ILE A 132 9.46 -24.79 -24.81
CA ILE A 132 10.28 -23.97 -25.72
C ILE A 132 10.36 -22.50 -25.28
N LYS A 133 11.45 -21.82 -25.64
CA LYS A 133 11.61 -20.39 -25.34
C LYS A 133 10.95 -19.53 -26.43
N PRO A 134 10.38 -18.35 -26.09
CA PRO A 134 9.88 -17.41 -27.08
C PRO A 134 10.96 -17.00 -28.09
N ARG A 135 10.58 -16.94 -29.37
CA ARG A 135 11.43 -16.57 -30.52
C ARG A 135 11.19 -15.14 -30.97
N SER A 136 10.00 -14.59 -30.67
CA SER A 136 9.61 -13.23 -31.02
C SER A 136 9.12 -12.45 -29.80
N GLN A 137 9.01 -11.12 -29.97
CA GLN A 137 8.45 -10.25 -28.94
C GLN A 137 6.96 -10.53 -28.69
N GLU A 138 6.24 -10.93 -29.74
CA GLU A 138 4.83 -11.33 -29.63
C GLU A 138 4.69 -12.63 -28.83
N GLU A 139 5.47 -13.66 -29.13
CA GLU A 139 5.48 -14.92 -28.37
C GLU A 139 5.87 -14.68 -26.89
N LYS A 140 6.78 -13.73 -26.63
CA LYS A 140 7.13 -13.33 -25.25
C LYS A 140 5.93 -12.73 -24.51
N ALA A 141 5.15 -11.88 -25.17
CA ALA A 141 3.92 -11.33 -24.61
C ALA A 141 2.88 -12.44 -24.38
N GLN A 142 2.64 -13.29 -25.39
CA GLN A 142 1.71 -14.43 -25.29
C GLN A 142 2.05 -15.33 -24.09
N LEU A 143 3.33 -15.70 -23.92
CA LEU A 143 3.76 -16.56 -22.81
C LEU A 143 3.48 -15.92 -21.44
N VAL A 144 3.88 -14.67 -21.27
CA VAL A 144 3.76 -14.00 -19.97
C VAL A 144 2.30 -13.79 -19.59
N PHE A 145 1.46 -13.36 -20.53
CA PHE A 145 0.04 -13.14 -20.27
C PHE A 145 -0.73 -14.46 -20.09
N TYR A 146 -0.35 -15.53 -20.80
CA TYR A 146 -0.85 -16.88 -20.54
C TYR A 146 -0.53 -17.33 -19.10
N GLN A 147 0.71 -17.15 -18.65
CA GLN A 147 1.12 -17.48 -17.27
C GLN A 147 0.37 -16.65 -16.21
N ARG A 148 0.16 -15.35 -16.45
CA ARG A 148 -0.67 -14.50 -15.56
C ARG A 148 -2.11 -15.00 -15.51
N THR A 149 -2.66 -15.45 -16.65
CA THR A 149 -4.01 -16.00 -16.75
C THR A 149 -4.14 -17.32 -15.99
N LEU A 150 -3.14 -18.20 -16.07
CA LEU A 150 -3.07 -19.42 -15.26
C LEU A 150 -3.05 -19.10 -13.76
N GLY A 151 -2.19 -18.16 -13.33
CA GLY A 151 -2.15 -17.72 -11.93
C GLY A 151 -3.50 -17.17 -11.45
N LYS A 152 -4.18 -16.36 -12.28
CA LYS A 152 -5.51 -15.86 -11.94
C LYS A 152 -6.57 -16.96 -11.84
N ARG A 153 -6.52 -17.98 -12.71
CA ARG A 153 -7.39 -19.16 -12.60
C ARG A 153 -7.17 -19.84 -11.26
N ASP A 154 -5.91 -20.04 -10.87
CA ASP A 154 -5.56 -20.72 -9.62
C ASP A 154 -6.04 -19.94 -8.39
N GLU A 155 -5.94 -18.60 -8.39
CA GLU A 155 -6.53 -17.74 -7.35
C GLU A 155 -8.05 -17.90 -7.23
N ILE A 156 -8.76 -17.95 -8.38
CA ILE A 156 -10.22 -18.11 -8.40
C ILE A 156 -10.61 -19.50 -7.91
N VAL A 157 -9.88 -20.54 -8.31
CA VAL A 157 -10.11 -21.92 -7.87
C VAL A 157 -9.85 -22.06 -6.37
N ASP A 158 -8.76 -21.51 -5.84
CA ASP A 158 -8.49 -21.55 -4.40
C ASP A 158 -9.59 -20.84 -3.59
N TYR A 159 -10.08 -19.69 -4.07
CA TYR A 159 -11.22 -19.04 -3.44
C TYR A 159 -12.48 -19.92 -3.47
N LEU A 160 -12.75 -20.58 -4.60
CA LEU A 160 -13.89 -21.48 -4.78
C LEU A 160 -13.81 -22.70 -3.84
N THR A 161 -12.63 -23.27 -3.62
CA THR A 161 -12.43 -24.48 -2.80
C THR A 161 -12.31 -24.17 -1.31
N SER A 162 -11.62 -23.10 -0.95
CA SER A 162 -11.09 -22.88 0.40
C SER A 162 -11.54 -21.57 1.05
N GLY A 163 -11.83 -20.54 0.25
CA GLY A 163 -12.10 -19.18 0.75
C GLY A 163 -13.59 -18.83 0.90
N MET A 164 -14.45 -19.41 0.05
CA MET A 164 -15.84 -18.99 -0.09
C MET A 164 -16.72 -19.30 1.12
N GLY A 165 -16.47 -20.42 1.82
CA GLY A 165 -17.28 -20.83 2.98
C GLY A 165 -17.21 -19.82 4.12
N LYS A 166 -16.01 -19.53 4.61
CA LYS A 166 -15.75 -18.46 5.60
C LYS A 166 -16.41 -17.14 5.24
N ARG A 167 -16.31 -16.72 3.97
CA ARG A 167 -16.95 -15.47 3.52
C ARG A 167 -18.47 -15.56 3.55
N ALA A 168 -19.06 -16.68 3.13
CA ALA A 168 -20.50 -16.89 3.18
C ALA A 168 -21.05 -16.85 4.61
N ILE A 169 -20.31 -17.38 5.60
CA ILE A 169 -20.67 -17.26 7.03
C ILE A 169 -20.69 -15.79 7.45
N VAL A 170 -19.64 -15.03 7.15
CA VAL A 170 -19.59 -13.58 7.45
C VAL A 170 -20.77 -12.84 6.79
N LYS A 171 -21.08 -13.12 5.51
CA LYS A 171 -22.21 -12.48 4.82
C LYS A 171 -23.56 -12.91 5.38
N SER A 172 -23.63 -14.06 6.06
CA SER A 172 -24.86 -14.58 6.66
C SER A 172 -25.26 -13.83 7.93
N GLY A 173 -24.33 -13.10 8.54
CA GLY A 173 -24.54 -12.33 9.76
C GLY A 173 -25.35 -11.06 9.59
N SER A 174 -25.46 -10.31 10.68
CA SER A 174 -26.11 -9.01 10.68
C SER A 174 -25.22 -8.07 9.89
N SER A 175 -25.62 -7.74 8.66
CA SER A 175 -24.94 -6.75 7.84
C SER A 175 -24.57 -5.55 8.69
N TYR A 176 -23.29 -5.17 8.63
CA TYR A 176 -22.78 -3.88 9.07
C TYR A 176 -23.76 -2.82 8.56
N GLU A 177 -24.66 -2.31 9.41
CA GLU A 177 -25.52 -1.20 8.98
C GLU A 177 -24.61 0.02 8.86
N PRO A 178 -24.38 0.55 7.65
CA PRO A 178 -23.56 1.73 7.48
C PRO A 178 -24.29 2.88 8.17
N PHE A 179 -23.81 3.27 9.36
CA PHE A 179 -24.37 4.42 10.08
C PHE A 179 -24.04 5.70 9.30
N ARG A 180 -25.05 6.23 8.61
CA ARG A 180 -25.27 7.63 8.14
C ARG A 180 -24.03 8.45 7.66
N SER A 181 -23.82 8.51 6.34
CA SER A 181 -23.88 9.73 5.47
C SER A 181 -23.24 9.45 4.09
N GLU A 182 -23.41 10.35 3.12
CA GLU A 182 -22.91 10.19 1.74
C GLU A 182 -21.36 10.35 1.67
N SER A 183 -20.73 9.61 0.74
CA SER A 183 -19.28 9.43 0.45
C SER A 183 -18.51 8.30 1.16
N THR A 184 -18.71 7.99 2.44
CA THR A 184 -18.08 6.82 3.09
C THR A 184 -18.79 5.50 2.76
N LYS A 185 -20.12 5.54 2.61
CA LYS A 185 -20.94 4.37 2.27
C LYS A 185 -20.52 3.69 0.96
N GLU A 186 -20.17 4.48 -0.06
CA GLU A 186 -19.71 3.92 -1.35
C GLU A 186 -18.37 3.21 -1.22
N LEU A 187 -17.46 3.76 -0.39
CA LEU A 187 -16.17 3.15 -0.08
C LEU A 187 -16.34 1.87 0.74
N GLU A 188 -17.24 1.86 1.72
CA GLU A 188 -17.55 0.66 2.52
C GLU A 188 -18.14 -0.45 1.66
N LEU A 189 -19.11 -0.14 0.80
CA LEU A 189 -19.68 -1.10 -0.16
C LEU A 189 -18.62 -1.65 -1.11
N GLN A 190 -17.66 -0.83 -1.52
CA GLN A 190 -16.54 -1.21 -2.37
C GLN A 190 -15.55 -2.15 -1.65
N LEU A 191 -15.20 -1.83 -0.40
CA LEU A 191 -14.38 -2.70 0.45
C LEU A 191 -15.07 -4.03 0.74
N GLU A 192 -16.38 -4.01 0.99
CA GLU A 192 -17.17 -5.22 1.17
C GLU A 192 -17.19 -6.08 -0.09
N TYR A 193 -17.36 -5.46 -1.26
CA TYR A 193 -17.30 -6.17 -2.53
C TYR A 193 -15.92 -6.81 -2.77
N HIS A 194 -14.83 -6.11 -2.46
CA HIS A 194 -13.49 -6.68 -2.59
C HIS A 194 -13.30 -7.90 -1.68
N ALA A 195 -13.82 -7.84 -0.46
CA ALA A 195 -13.79 -8.96 0.48
C ALA A 195 -14.64 -10.17 0.01
N ASP A 196 -15.65 -9.95 -0.85
CA ASP A 196 -16.38 -11.04 -1.50
C ASP A 196 -15.57 -11.74 -2.59
N TYR A 197 -14.71 -11.02 -3.29
CA TYR A 197 -13.94 -11.54 -4.42
C TYR A 197 -12.48 -11.07 -4.34
N PRO A 198 -11.66 -11.69 -3.47
CA PRO A 198 -10.31 -11.20 -3.16
C PRO A 198 -9.36 -11.25 -4.37
N TYR A 199 -9.68 -12.08 -5.38
CA TYR A 199 -8.93 -12.17 -6.64
C TYR A 199 -9.26 -11.05 -7.64
N MET A 200 -10.29 -10.23 -7.39
CA MET A 200 -10.64 -9.11 -8.26
C MET A 200 -9.79 -7.88 -7.95
N GLU A 201 -9.50 -7.11 -9.00
CA GLU A 201 -8.65 -5.92 -8.91
C GLU A 201 -9.47 -4.65 -8.94
N MET A 202 -8.98 -3.65 -8.20
CA MET A 202 -9.54 -2.30 -8.23
C MET A 202 -9.28 -1.64 -9.59
N MET A 203 -10.33 -1.22 -10.26
CA MET A 203 -10.32 -0.49 -11.52
C MET A 203 -10.92 0.91 -11.34
N PHE A 204 -10.17 1.93 -11.74
CA PHE A 204 -10.62 3.32 -11.70
C PHE A 204 -11.43 3.66 -12.96
N GLN A 205 -12.69 4.04 -12.78
CA GLN A 205 -13.50 4.72 -13.81
C GLN A 205 -13.76 6.17 -13.38
N VAL A 206 -14.11 7.02 -14.35
CA VAL A 206 -14.23 8.49 -14.23
C VAL A 206 -15.04 8.96 -13.00
N LYS A 207 -15.90 8.13 -12.42
CA LYS A 207 -16.74 8.48 -11.24
C LYS A 207 -17.01 7.30 -10.31
N SER A 208 -16.30 6.19 -10.44
CA SER A 208 -16.57 5.00 -9.62
C SER A 208 -15.35 4.11 -9.56
N ILE A 209 -15.08 3.56 -8.38
CA ILE A 209 -14.20 2.41 -8.23
C ILE A 209 -15.02 1.16 -8.55
N ARG A 210 -14.52 0.30 -9.43
CA ARG A 210 -15.11 -1.00 -9.73
C ARG A 210 -14.09 -2.09 -9.45
N TYR A 211 -14.54 -3.25 -9.00
CA TYR A 211 -13.69 -4.43 -8.90
C TYR A 211 -14.13 -5.43 -9.95
N ALA A 212 -13.18 -5.89 -10.75
CA ALA A 212 -13.41 -6.94 -11.74
C ALA A 212 -12.12 -7.70 -12.03
N ILE A 213 -12.24 -8.76 -12.82
CA ILE A 213 -11.08 -9.36 -13.48
C ILE A 213 -10.47 -8.32 -14.43
N ASN A 214 -9.23 -7.92 -14.17
CA ASN A 214 -8.53 -6.93 -14.97
C ASN A 214 -8.00 -7.56 -16.27
N MET A 215 -8.85 -7.59 -17.29
CA MET A 215 -8.51 -8.22 -18.57
C MET A 215 -7.28 -7.59 -19.23
N ASN A 216 -6.95 -6.33 -18.96
CA ASN A 216 -5.75 -5.70 -19.52
C ASN A 216 -4.45 -6.34 -19.02
N ARG A 217 -4.48 -7.02 -17.87
CA ARG A 217 -3.33 -7.74 -17.30
C ARG A 217 -3.23 -9.18 -17.76
N LEU A 218 -4.34 -9.73 -18.25
CA LEU A 218 -4.47 -11.15 -18.62
C LEU A 218 -4.49 -11.36 -20.14
N ASP A 219 -4.99 -10.39 -20.90
CA ASP A 219 -5.07 -10.44 -22.36
C ASP A 219 -4.03 -9.50 -23.00
N TYR A 220 -3.01 -10.07 -23.66
CA TYR A 220 -1.97 -9.29 -24.32
C TYR A 220 -2.51 -8.40 -25.46
N ARG A 221 -3.69 -8.72 -26.00
CA ARG A 221 -4.36 -7.92 -27.04
C ARG A 221 -4.99 -6.65 -26.46
N MET A 222 -5.12 -6.58 -25.14
CA MET A 222 -5.72 -5.47 -24.39
C MET A 222 -4.67 -4.59 -23.69
N ILE A 223 -3.38 -4.71 -24.06
CA ILE A 223 -2.34 -3.81 -23.56
C ILE A 223 -2.76 -2.36 -23.87
N ASN A 224 -2.96 -1.58 -22.81
CA ASN A 224 -3.47 -0.23 -22.93
C ASN A 224 -2.36 0.76 -23.32
N LEU A 225 -2.43 1.31 -24.53
CA LEU A 225 -1.45 2.25 -25.07
C LEU A 225 -1.61 3.68 -24.52
N LEU A 226 -2.71 3.96 -23.81
CA LEU A 226 -3.11 5.29 -23.35
C LEU A 226 -2.80 5.55 -21.87
N TRP A 227 -2.48 4.52 -21.07
CA TRP A 227 -2.28 4.69 -19.62
C TRP A 227 -1.24 5.75 -19.26
N THR A 228 -0.14 5.81 -20.01
CA THR A 228 0.94 6.80 -19.81
C THR A 228 0.53 8.23 -20.20
N LYS A 229 -0.65 8.39 -20.81
CA LYS A 229 -1.15 9.64 -21.42
C LYS A 229 -2.46 10.11 -20.80
N ILE A 230 -3.03 9.35 -19.88
CA ILE A 230 -4.40 9.56 -19.39
C ILE A 230 -4.59 10.95 -18.75
N GLN A 231 -3.58 11.43 -18.02
CA GLN A 231 -3.56 12.77 -17.40
C GLN A 231 -3.64 13.93 -18.42
N TRP A 232 -3.26 13.66 -19.67
CA TRP A 232 -3.28 14.63 -20.78
C TRP A 232 -4.54 14.50 -21.65
N SER A 233 -5.48 13.63 -21.27
CA SER A 233 -6.70 13.34 -22.03
C SER A 233 -7.95 13.69 -21.23
N ASN A 234 -9.10 13.74 -21.88
CA ASN A 234 -10.38 13.94 -21.21
C ASN A 234 -10.84 12.61 -20.64
N ALA A 235 -11.58 12.66 -19.54
CA ALA A 235 -12.26 11.51 -18.95
C ALA A 235 -13.05 10.64 -19.96
N ALA A 236 -13.54 11.23 -21.05
CA ALA A 236 -14.23 10.52 -22.13
C ALA A 236 -13.37 9.47 -22.86
N PHE A 237 -12.04 9.51 -22.68
CA PHE A 237 -11.10 8.52 -23.22
C PHE A 237 -10.69 7.47 -22.19
N ASN A 238 -11.15 7.57 -20.94
CA ASN A 238 -10.91 6.56 -19.92
C ASN A 238 -11.59 5.24 -20.33
N GLY A 239 -10.85 4.13 -20.28
CA GLY A 239 -11.33 2.82 -20.74
C GLY A 239 -11.13 2.56 -22.24
N ARG A 240 -10.50 3.47 -22.98
CA ARG A 240 -9.96 3.17 -24.32
C ARG A 240 -8.56 2.60 -24.22
N TYR A 241 -8.18 1.84 -25.24
CA TYR A 241 -6.93 1.06 -25.27
C TYR A 241 -5.99 1.43 -26.42
N THR A 242 -6.52 2.08 -27.46
CA THR A 242 -5.79 2.35 -28.70
C THR A 242 -5.81 3.83 -29.06
N TYR A 243 -4.85 4.24 -29.88
CA TYR A 243 -4.84 5.57 -30.49
C TYR A 243 -5.89 5.67 -31.58
N ASP A 244 -6.77 6.67 -31.50
CA ASP A 244 -7.65 7.05 -32.60
C ASP A 244 -7.46 8.53 -32.97
N LYS A 245 -8.03 8.92 -34.11
CA LYS A 245 -7.91 10.29 -34.63
C LYS A 245 -8.45 11.34 -33.64
N ALA A 246 -9.48 10.99 -32.86
CA ALA A 246 -10.07 11.90 -31.89
C ALA A 246 -9.14 12.15 -30.70
N PHE A 247 -8.53 11.10 -30.17
CA PHE A 247 -7.54 11.15 -29.10
C PHE A 247 -6.29 11.94 -29.54
N ASN A 248 -5.77 11.67 -30.74
CA ASN A 248 -4.57 12.37 -31.26
C ASN A 248 -4.83 13.88 -31.39
N LYS A 249 -6.00 14.27 -31.90
CA LYS A 249 -6.41 15.67 -31.98
C LYS A 249 -6.55 16.31 -30.59
N GLU A 250 -7.03 15.56 -29.60
CA GLU A 250 -7.12 16.05 -28.23
C GLU A 250 -5.73 16.31 -27.65
N ILE A 251 -4.82 15.33 -27.70
CA ILE A 251 -3.47 15.46 -27.18
C ILE A 251 -2.77 16.66 -27.81
N GLN A 252 -2.85 16.81 -29.13
CA GLN A 252 -2.27 17.95 -29.85
C GLN A 252 -2.86 19.30 -29.43
N ARG A 253 -4.14 19.33 -29.03
CA ARG A 253 -4.80 20.54 -28.56
C ARG A 253 -4.35 20.91 -27.14
N LYS A 254 -4.23 19.92 -26.26
CA LYS A 254 -3.88 20.10 -24.83
C LYS A 254 -2.39 20.34 -24.62
N VAL A 255 -1.53 19.57 -25.29
CA VAL A 255 -0.08 19.69 -25.18
C VAL A 255 0.39 20.93 -25.94
N LYS A 256 0.68 22.00 -25.20
CA LYS A 256 1.29 23.21 -25.74
C LYS A 256 2.80 23.02 -25.77
N PRO A 257 3.45 22.88 -26.95
CA PRO A 257 4.83 22.39 -27.01
C PRO A 257 5.83 23.21 -26.21
N ARG A 258 5.78 24.56 -26.29
CA ARG A 258 6.73 25.43 -25.60
C ARG A 258 6.65 25.31 -24.07
N PRO A 259 5.51 25.56 -23.41
CA PRO A 259 5.38 25.34 -21.97
C PRO A 259 5.67 23.90 -21.55
N PHE A 260 5.29 22.93 -22.38
CA PHE A 260 5.53 21.52 -22.07
C PHE A 260 7.04 21.21 -22.03
N PHE A 261 7.83 21.68 -22.99
CA PHE A 261 9.28 21.48 -22.97
C PHE A 261 9.95 22.25 -21.84
N GLU A 262 9.47 23.44 -21.49
CA GLU A 262 9.97 24.17 -20.32
C GLU A 262 9.79 23.35 -19.05
N HIS A 263 8.58 22.83 -18.83
CA HIS A 263 8.29 21.94 -17.71
C HIS A 263 9.16 20.68 -17.74
N LEU A 264 9.24 19.99 -18.88
CA LEU A 264 10.03 18.76 -19.05
C LEU A 264 11.52 18.98 -18.76
N LEU A 265 12.08 20.10 -19.22
CA LEU A 265 13.49 20.45 -18.97
C LEU A 265 13.72 20.81 -17.50
N ASP A 266 12.76 21.46 -16.84
CA ASP A 266 12.86 21.76 -15.41
C ASP A 266 12.76 20.48 -14.56
N SER A 267 11.87 19.55 -14.90
CA SER A 267 11.82 18.20 -14.31
C SER A 267 13.12 17.43 -14.51
N LEU A 268 13.78 17.60 -15.66
CA LEU A 268 15.07 16.96 -15.92
C LEU A 268 16.20 17.52 -15.05
N LYS A 269 16.22 18.85 -14.83
CA LYS A 269 17.22 19.50 -13.95
C LYS A 269 17.10 19.01 -12.50
N SER A 270 15.88 18.77 -12.06
CA SER A 270 15.57 18.35 -10.70
C SER A 270 15.66 16.85 -10.47
N LEU A 271 16.00 16.08 -11.50
CA LEU A 271 16.22 14.63 -11.46
C LEU A 271 17.71 14.33 -11.70
N PRO A 272 18.54 14.26 -10.64
CA PRO A 272 20.00 14.15 -10.79
C PRO A 272 20.44 12.87 -11.51
N ILE A 273 19.58 11.84 -11.47
CA ILE A 273 19.78 10.53 -12.08
C ILE A 273 19.69 10.58 -13.61
N ILE A 274 18.93 11.54 -14.15
CA ILE A 274 18.64 11.69 -15.59
C ILE A 274 19.27 12.98 -16.15
N LYS A 275 19.77 13.87 -15.29
CA LYS A 275 20.35 15.20 -15.62
C LYS A 275 21.39 15.16 -16.74
N GLY A 276 22.14 14.05 -16.88
CA GLY A 276 23.10 13.84 -17.96
C GLY A 276 22.50 13.84 -19.37
N ARG A 277 21.17 13.82 -19.53
CA ARG A 277 20.47 13.87 -20.82
C ARG A 277 20.08 15.28 -21.28
N MET A 278 20.47 16.33 -20.55
CA MET A 278 20.02 17.72 -20.83
C MET A 278 20.19 18.12 -22.30
N ASP A 279 21.37 17.89 -22.88
CA ASP A 279 21.66 18.28 -24.27
C ASP A 279 20.76 17.55 -25.28
N ILE A 280 20.45 16.27 -25.01
CA ILE A 280 19.54 15.49 -25.85
C ILE A 280 18.13 16.09 -25.80
N PHE A 281 17.65 16.49 -24.62
CA PHE A 281 16.32 17.06 -24.46
C PHE A 281 16.21 18.49 -25.05
N LEU A 282 17.30 19.25 -25.05
CA LEU A 282 17.38 20.52 -25.76
C LEU A 282 17.26 20.32 -27.28
N GLU A 283 17.92 19.30 -27.83
CA GLU A 283 17.80 18.93 -29.25
C GLU A 283 16.38 18.42 -29.58
N LEU A 284 15.79 17.58 -28.73
CA LEU A 284 14.40 17.13 -28.87
C LEU A 284 13.43 18.33 -28.93
N ARG A 285 13.62 19.33 -28.07
CA ARG A 285 12.84 20.57 -28.11
C ARG A 285 13.00 21.29 -29.45
N ALA A 286 14.22 21.45 -29.94
CA ALA A 286 14.50 22.11 -31.21
C ALA A 286 13.81 21.40 -32.37
N LEU A 287 13.97 20.07 -32.47
CA LEU A 287 13.35 19.23 -33.50
C LEU A 287 11.83 19.30 -33.48
N PHE A 288 11.21 19.20 -32.29
CA PHE A 288 9.76 19.22 -32.15
C PHE A 288 9.17 20.58 -32.53
N LEU A 289 9.77 21.68 -32.05
CA LEU A 289 9.32 23.04 -32.37
C LEU A 289 9.51 23.37 -33.86
N ALA A 290 10.55 22.85 -34.49
CA ALA A 290 10.78 22.94 -35.93
C ALA A 290 9.91 21.96 -36.75
N LYS A 291 9.02 21.18 -36.11
CA LYS A 291 8.14 20.18 -36.74
C LYS A 291 8.91 19.10 -37.52
N LYS A 292 10.15 18.80 -37.10
CA LYS A 292 11.00 17.74 -37.67
C LYS A 292 10.64 16.40 -37.04
N TRP A 293 9.43 15.91 -37.32
CA TRP A 293 8.83 14.76 -36.63
C TRP A 293 9.66 13.48 -36.70
N TYR A 294 10.23 13.16 -37.86
CA TYR A 294 11.11 11.98 -38.00
C TYR A 294 12.39 12.10 -37.16
N GLY A 295 13.04 13.27 -37.20
CA GLY A 295 14.23 13.53 -36.38
C GLY A 295 13.91 13.45 -34.90
N PHE A 296 12.80 14.05 -34.47
CA PHE A 296 12.32 13.94 -33.10
C PHE A 296 12.07 12.48 -32.70
N TYR A 297 11.28 11.74 -33.49
CA TYR A 297 10.93 10.35 -33.21
C TYR A 297 12.17 9.46 -33.11
N ALA A 298 13.11 9.61 -34.05
CA ALA A 298 14.37 8.87 -34.08
C ALA A 298 15.24 9.14 -32.85
N LEU A 299 15.29 10.40 -32.38
CA LEU A 299 16.08 10.77 -31.21
C LEU A 299 15.38 10.40 -29.90
N ALA A 300 14.05 10.54 -29.83
CA ALA A 300 13.23 10.33 -28.64
C ALA A 300 13.08 8.85 -28.28
N LEU A 301 12.87 7.99 -29.27
CA LEU A 301 12.56 6.57 -29.05
C LEU A 301 13.65 5.83 -28.25
N PRO A 302 14.96 6.00 -28.53
CA PRO A 302 16.02 5.45 -27.68
C PRO A 302 16.07 6.02 -26.26
N GLN A 303 15.55 7.24 -26.03
CA GLN A 303 15.58 7.85 -24.69
C GLN A 303 14.68 7.11 -23.70
N VAL A 304 13.59 6.48 -24.16
CA VAL A 304 12.74 5.64 -23.31
C VAL A 304 13.59 4.55 -22.63
N GLU A 305 14.36 3.79 -23.41
CA GLU A 305 15.27 2.78 -22.86
C GLU A 305 16.40 3.39 -22.03
N GLY A 306 16.90 4.54 -22.46
CA GLY A 306 17.91 5.29 -21.72
C GLY A 306 17.46 5.65 -20.29
N ILE A 307 16.23 6.14 -20.14
CA ILE A 307 15.66 6.51 -18.84
C ILE A 307 15.45 5.26 -17.97
N PHE A 308 14.94 4.16 -18.52
CA PHE A 308 14.88 2.88 -17.79
C PHE A 308 16.27 2.43 -17.31
N THR A 309 17.30 2.62 -18.14
CA THR A 309 18.69 2.28 -17.77
C THR A 309 19.20 3.13 -16.60
N GLU A 310 18.79 4.40 -16.52
CA GLU A 310 19.14 5.31 -15.43
C GLU A 310 18.36 4.99 -14.16
N MET A 311 17.05 4.73 -14.27
CA MET A 311 16.22 4.27 -13.16
C MET A 311 16.77 2.98 -12.51
N MET A 312 17.33 2.06 -13.30
CA MET A 312 17.96 0.85 -12.76
C MET A 312 19.21 1.13 -11.90
N GLN A 313 19.91 2.25 -12.12
CA GLN A 313 21.11 2.58 -11.34
C GLN A 313 20.79 2.92 -9.90
N ILE A 314 19.54 3.29 -9.62
CA ILE A 314 19.11 3.75 -8.30
C ILE A 314 18.34 2.69 -7.50
N THR A 315 17.93 1.60 -8.15
CA THR A 315 17.17 0.50 -7.56
C THR A 315 18.03 -0.66 -7.03
N ASP A 316 19.33 -0.47 -6.82
CA ASP A 316 20.30 -1.55 -6.48
C ASP A 316 20.43 -2.67 -7.51
N LEU A 317 19.77 -2.52 -8.66
CA LEU A 317 19.83 -3.51 -9.72
C LEU A 317 21.18 -3.39 -10.43
N LYS A 318 21.88 -4.51 -10.60
CA LYS A 318 23.09 -4.53 -11.42
C LYS A 318 22.74 -4.02 -12.82
N LYS A 319 23.57 -3.14 -13.39
CA LYS A 319 23.43 -2.69 -14.78
C LYS A 319 23.35 -3.91 -15.71
N THR A 320 22.15 -4.24 -16.17
CA THR A 320 21.97 -5.31 -17.14
C THR A 320 22.14 -4.74 -18.53
N LYS A 321 22.95 -5.41 -19.38
CA LYS A 321 23.04 -5.13 -20.83
C LYS A 321 21.79 -5.58 -21.60
N GLY A 322 20.69 -5.87 -20.92
CA GLY A 322 19.44 -6.36 -21.51
C GLY A 322 18.73 -5.30 -22.36
N ALA A 323 17.82 -5.74 -23.21
CA ALA A 323 17.00 -4.84 -24.03
C ALA A 323 15.94 -4.13 -23.17
N LEU A 324 15.23 -3.15 -23.75
CA LEU A 324 14.13 -2.43 -23.08
C LEU A 324 13.16 -3.35 -22.31
N PRO A 325 12.62 -4.45 -22.88
CA PRO A 325 11.72 -5.33 -22.15
C PRO A 325 12.30 -5.87 -20.84
N ASP A 326 13.58 -6.26 -20.84
CA ASP A 326 14.21 -6.84 -19.66
C ASP A 326 14.43 -5.79 -18.57
N LYS A 327 14.78 -4.57 -18.98
CA LYS A 327 14.91 -3.42 -18.07
C LYS A 327 13.57 -3.06 -17.42
N VAL A 328 12.50 -3.01 -18.22
CA VAL A 328 11.14 -2.72 -17.73
C VAL A 328 10.70 -3.79 -16.73
N LYS A 329 10.89 -5.08 -17.05
CA LYS A 329 10.56 -6.21 -16.17
C LYS A 329 11.25 -6.09 -14.82
N LEU A 330 12.54 -5.76 -14.82
CA LEU A 330 13.35 -5.60 -13.61
C LEU A 330 12.91 -4.40 -12.75
N MET A 331 12.33 -3.37 -13.36
CA MET A 331 11.87 -2.18 -12.65
C MET A 331 10.49 -2.33 -11.99
N ARG A 332 9.69 -3.33 -12.38
CA ARG A 332 8.32 -3.52 -11.85
C ARG A 332 8.22 -3.53 -10.32
N PRO A 333 9.08 -4.24 -9.57
CA PRO A 333 8.98 -4.29 -8.10
C PRO A 333 9.23 -2.95 -7.41
N HIS A 334 9.83 -1.98 -8.12
CA HIS A 334 10.22 -0.68 -7.57
C HIS A 334 9.23 0.43 -7.90
N TYR A 335 8.12 0.11 -8.58
CA TYR A 335 7.08 1.07 -8.91
C TYR A 335 5.69 0.45 -8.72
N SER A 336 4.94 0.97 -7.74
CA SER A 336 3.65 0.41 -7.31
C SER A 336 2.59 0.39 -8.42
N ARG A 337 2.67 1.29 -9.39
CA ARG A 337 1.74 1.34 -10.53
C ARG A 337 2.26 0.66 -11.79
N SER A 338 3.37 -0.08 -11.70
CA SER A 338 3.99 -0.74 -12.87
C SER A 338 3.03 -1.72 -13.56
N ASP A 339 2.15 -2.37 -12.81
CA ASP A 339 1.15 -3.30 -13.34
C ASP A 339 0.15 -2.65 -14.32
N PHE A 340 -0.03 -1.33 -14.28
CA PHE A 340 -0.94 -0.63 -15.18
C PHE A 340 -0.27 -0.14 -16.46
N SER A 341 0.99 0.29 -16.39
CA SER A 341 1.63 1.04 -17.48
C SER A 341 2.83 0.34 -18.10
N PHE A 342 3.50 -0.58 -17.40
CA PHE A 342 4.76 -1.14 -17.89
C PHE A 342 4.58 -2.19 -18.99
N ASP A 343 3.40 -2.80 -19.12
CA ASP A 343 3.13 -3.72 -20.23
C ASP A 343 3.27 -3.03 -21.60
N TYR A 344 2.92 -1.74 -21.70
CA TYR A 344 3.15 -0.95 -22.92
C TYR A 344 4.64 -0.85 -23.25
N PHE A 345 5.48 -0.49 -22.28
CA PHE A 345 6.93 -0.35 -22.47
C PHE A 345 7.64 -1.69 -22.65
N GLU A 346 7.13 -2.76 -22.04
CA GLU A 346 7.72 -4.09 -22.08
C GLU A 346 7.37 -4.86 -23.34
N TYR A 347 6.16 -4.67 -23.92
CA TYR A 347 5.65 -5.51 -25.00
C TYR A 347 5.24 -4.74 -26.26
N ALA A 348 4.54 -3.61 -26.15
CA ALA A 348 4.02 -2.87 -27.31
C ALA A 348 5.07 -1.95 -27.96
N LEU A 349 5.68 -1.05 -27.19
CA LEU A 349 6.67 -0.11 -27.70
C LEU A 349 7.92 -0.76 -28.33
N PRO A 350 8.46 -1.88 -27.81
CA PRO A 350 9.58 -2.59 -28.44
C PRO A 350 9.26 -3.04 -29.87
N THR A 351 8.02 -3.43 -30.16
CA THR A 351 7.60 -3.82 -31.51
C THR A 351 7.65 -2.63 -32.46
N GLU A 352 7.15 -1.46 -32.03
CA GLU A 352 7.25 -0.22 -32.81
C GLU A 352 8.70 0.20 -33.03
N ARG A 353 9.52 0.09 -31.99
CA ARG A 353 10.95 0.40 -32.06
C ARG A 353 11.67 -0.49 -33.06
N ASN A 354 11.48 -1.81 -32.99
CA ASN A 354 12.14 -2.74 -33.89
C ASN A 354 11.75 -2.46 -35.34
N HIS A 355 10.45 -2.21 -35.60
CA HIS A 355 9.99 -1.82 -36.93
C HIS A 355 10.68 -0.54 -37.43
N PHE A 356 10.72 0.51 -36.61
CA PHE A 356 11.38 1.76 -36.98
C PHE A 356 12.89 1.59 -37.17
N SER A 357 13.57 0.82 -36.31
CA SER A 357 15.01 0.56 -36.44
C SER A 357 15.37 -0.21 -37.71
N HIS A 358 14.49 -1.09 -38.21
CA HIS A 358 14.71 -1.83 -39.44
C HIS A 358 14.33 -1.06 -40.71
N THR A 359 13.26 -0.27 -40.67
CA THR A 359 12.71 0.38 -41.87
C THR A 359 13.08 1.86 -41.99
N GLY A 360 13.43 2.50 -40.87
CA GLY A 360 13.56 3.96 -40.78
C GLY A 360 12.23 4.72 -40.92
N MET A 361 11.11 4.01 -41.02
CA MET A 361 9.80 4.57 -41.37
C MET A 361 8.81 4.40 -40.24
N VAL A 362 7.90 5.36 -40.10
CA VAL A 362 6.83 5.28 -39.13
C VAL A 362 5.59 5.98 -39.65
N GLU A 363 4.43 5.33 -39.49
CA GLU A 363 3.15 5.93 -39.87
C GLU A 363 2.78 7.08 -38.93
N ASN A 364 2.22 8.15 -39.49
CA ASN A 364 1.76 9.33 -38.76
C ASN A 364 2.83 9.87 -37.77
N PRO A 365 4.04 10.21 -38.25
CA PRO A 365 5.19 10.53 -37.39
C PRO A 365 4.91 11.69 -36.44
N LYS A 366 4.05 12.63 -36.84
CA LYS A 366 3.60 13.72 -35.98
C LYS A 366 2.87 13.20 -34.74
N ASP A 367 1.86 12.36 -34.93
CA ASP A 367 1.03 11.85 -33.83
C ASP A 367 1.87 11.01 -32.87
N LYS A 368 2.72 10.13 -33.42
CA LYS A 368 3.65 9.32 -32.64
C LYS A 368 4.72 10.15 -31.91
N SER A 369 5.15 11.28 -32.48
CA SER A 369 6.03 12.23 -31.77
C SER A 369 5.34 12.81 -30.53
N TYR A 370 4.06 13.16 -30.62
CA TYR A 370 3.30 13.59 -29.43
C TYR A 370 3.17 12.46 -28.41
N HIS A 371 2.93 11.22 -28.86
CA HIS A 371 2.85 10.07 -27.95
C HIS A 371 4.17 9.81 -27.21
N LEU A 372 5.30 9.80 -27.91
CA LEU A 372 6.62 9.65 -27.30
C LEU A 372 6.96 10.80 -26.37
N LEU A 373 6.60 12.04 -26.72
CA LEU A 373 6.82 13.19 -25.83
C LEU A 373 6.13 13.00 -24.48
N LEU A 374 4.89 12.48 -24.48
CA LEU A 374 4.16 12.15 -23.26
C LEU A 374 4.75 10.93 -22.53
N ASP A 375 5.27 9.94 -23.26
CA ASP A 375 5.96 8.79 -22.65
C ASP A 375 7.23 9.23 -21.91
N LEU A 376 8.00 10.16 -22.46
CA LEU A 376 9.19 10.70 -21.78
C LEU A 376 8.83 11.45 -20.49
N GLN A 377 7.79 12.29 -20.52
CA GLN A 377 7.29 12.94 -19.31
C GLN A 377 6.83 11.90 -18.28
N TYR A 378 6.04 10.91 -18.71
CA TYR A 378 5.56 9.86 -17.82
C TYR A 378 6.73 9.13 -17.13
N LEU A 379 7.81 8.83 -17.86
CA LEU A 379 8.98 8.17 -17.26
C LEU A 379 9.74 9.06 -16.27
N PHE A 380 9.69 10.39 -16.42
CA PHE A 380 10.23 11.29 -15.40
C PHE A 380 9.37 11.25 -14.12
N ASP A 381 8.05 11.24 -14.27
CA ASP A 381 7.13 11.07 -13.15
C ASP A 381 7.38 9.73 -12.44
N VAL A 382 7.55 8.63 -13.20
CA VAL A 382 7.91 7.31 -12.66
C VAL A 382 9.24 7.38 -11.90
N ALA A 383 10.27 8.02 -12.45
CA ALA A 383 11.58 8.12 -11.80
C ALA A 383 11.51 8.86 -10.44
N LEU A 384 10.62 9.85 -10.30
CA LEU A 384 10.34 10.54 -9.04
C LEU A 384 9.53 9.70 -8.05
N GLU A 385 8.67 8.82 -8.56
CA GLU A 385 7.77 7.97 -7.78
C GLU A 385 8.38 6.60 -7.42
N LEU A 386 9.61 6.29 -7.85
CA LEU A 386 10.27 5.02 -7.52
C LEU A 386 10.37 4.83 -6.01
N ASP A 387 10.07 3.62 -5.55
CA ASP A 387 10.22 3.25 -4.14
C ASP A 387 11.69 2.93 -3.83
N THR A 388 12.53 3.95 -3.92
CA THR A 388 13.95 3.88 -3.58
C THR A 388 14.32 5.02 -2.65
N PRO A 389 15.29 4.82 -1.74
CA PRO A 389 15.77 5.90 -0.89
C PRO A 389 16.23 7.13 -1.65
N LEU A 390 16.87 6.95 -2.81
CA LEU A 390 17.40 8.05 -3.60
C LEU A 390 16.27 8.88 -4.24
N ALA A 391 15.28 8.24 -4.85
CA ALA A 391 14.12 8.93 -5.43
C ALA A 391 13.32 9.68 -4.36
N LYS A 392 13.14 9.08 -3.16
CA LYS A 392 12.50 9.73 -2.01
C LYS A 392 13.22 11.02 -1.61
N ILE A 393 14.57 11.03 -1.54
CA ILE A 393 15.33 12.26 -1.27
C ILE A 393 15.19 13.28 -2.40
N SER A 394 15.31 12.87 -3.66
CA SER A 394 15.12 13.79 -4.79
C SER A 394 13.75 14.47 -4.75
N LYS A 395 12.69 13.72 -4.41
CA LYS A 395 11.34 14.24 -4.22
C LYS A 395 11.25 15.23 -3.06
N ILE A 396 11.87 14.94 -1.92
CA ILE A 396 11.93 15.87 -0.77
C ILE A 396 12.60 17.19 -1.14
N ILE A 397 13.75 17.13 -1.84
CA ILE A 397 14.48 18.33 -2.30
C ILE A 397 13.61 19.18 -3.25
N LEU A 398 12.85 18.50 -4.12
CA LEU A 398 11.94 19.11 -5.09
C LEU A 398 10.73 19.80 -4.45
N GLU A 399 10.07 19.12 -3.51
CA GLU A 399 8.92 19.66 -2.76
C GLU A 399 9.33 20.83 -1.85
N GLY A 400 10.59 20.84 -1.43
CA GLY A 400 11.18 21.94 -0.69
C GLY A 400 10.91 21.88 0.82
N ALA A 401 11.28 22.96 1.52
CA ALA A 401 11.23 23.01 2.99
C ALA A 401 9.80 23.01 3.54
N THR A 402 8.80 23.39 2.73
CA THR A 402 7.40 23.44 3.15
C THR A 402 6.76 22.07 3.41
N ARG A 403 7.43 20.99 2.98
CA ARG A 403 7.01 19.62 3.25
C ARG A 403 7.16 19.26 4.74
N PHE A 404 8.11 19.86 5.43
CA PHE A 404 8.44 19.49 6.80
C PHE A 404 7.46 20.19 7.75
N HIS A 405 6.55 19.43 8.33
CA HIS A 405 5.53 19.94 9.24
C HIS A 405 5.93 19.78 10.72
N ASP A 406 6.68 18.71 11.01
CA ASP A 406 7.03 18.28 12.37
C ASP A 406 8.36 17.52 12.43
N ILE A 407 8.69 16.99 13.61
CA ILE A 407 9.92 16.22 13.85
C ILE A 407 9.96 14.89 13.10
N GLY A 408 8.81 14.26 12.84
CA GLY A 408 8.72 12.98 12.14
C GLY A 408 9.27 13.10 10.71
N ASP A 409 8.85 14.13 9.99
CA ASP A 409 9.36 14.42 8.64
C ASP A 409 10.89 14.61 8.62
N LEU A 410 11.42 15.36 9.60
CA LEU A 410 12.87 15.60 9.72
C LEU A 410 13.62 14.33 10.11
N ALA A 411 13.08 13.52 11.02
CA ALA A 411 13.67 12.27 11.46
C ALA A 411 13.76 11.27 10.30
N ASP A 412 12.68 11.13 9.53
CA ASP A 412 12.64 10.23 8.37
C ASP A 412 13.59 10.69 7.27
N PHE A 413 13.66 11.99 7.00
CA PHE A 413 14.66 12.57 6.09
C PHE A 413 16.10 12.26 6.54
N VAL A 414 16.40 12.43 7.84
CA VAL A 414 17.71 12.15 8.42
C VAL A 414 18.07 10.66 8.36
N LYS A 415 17.13 9.77 8.71
CA LYS A 415 17.29 8.30 8.59
C LYS A 415 17.63 7.93 7.15
N LEU A 416 16.88 8.49 6.20
CA LEU A 416 17.04 8.21 4.79
C LEU A 416 18.43 8.60 4.25
N ILE A 417 18.93 9.78 4.63
CA ILE A 417 20.27 10.25 4.26
C ILE A 417 21.35 9.41 4.91
N ARG A 418 21.22 9.11 6.20
CA ARG A 418 22.16 8.26 6.93
C ARG A 418 22.30 6.91 6.23
N ASP A 419 21.20 6.29 5.84
CA ASP A 419 21.18 4.98 5.20
C ASP A 419 21.80 5.03 3.80
N LEU A 420 21.52 6.09 3.02
CA LEU A 420 22.17 6.34 1.73
C LEU A 420 23.68 6.56 1.86
N LYS A 421 24.11 7.33 2.86
CA LYS A 421 25.53 7.60 3.14
C LYS A 421 26.26 6.33 3.56
N LYS A 422 25.65 5.52 4.44
CA LYS A 422 26.17 4.19 4.84
C LYS A 422 26.33 3.24 3.65
N LYS A 423 25.40 3.30 2.69
CA LYS A 423 25.43 2.51 1.45
C LYS A 423 26.29 3.13 0.33
N LYS A 424 26.93 4.29 0.56
CA LYS A 424 27.72 5.05 -0.45
C LYS A 424 26.93 5.40 -1.72
N LYS A 425 25.64 5.72 -1.57
CA LYS A 425 24.74 6.08 -2.68
C LYS A 425 24.32 7.53 -2.72
N LEU A 426 24.75 8.32 -1.75
CA LEU A 426 24.36 9.72 -1.65
C LEU A 426 25.11 10.60 -2.67
N SER A 427 26.26 10.16 -3.18
CA SER A 427 27.14 10.96 -4.03
C SER A 427 26.48 11.67 -5.22
N PRO A 428 25.46 11.11 -5.91
CA PRO A 428 24.80 11.82 -7.01
C PRO A 428 23.94 13.02 -6.58
N LEU A 429 23.65 13.16 -5.28
CA LEU A 429 22.78 14.18 -4.70
C LEU A 429 23.49 15.08 -3.68
N GLU A 430 24.78 14.87 -3.38
CA GLU A 430 25.44 15.56 -2.27
C GLU A 430 25.38 17.09 -2.41
N THR A 431 25.61 17.61 -3.62
CA THR A 431 25.55 19.05 -3.89
C THR A 431 24.12 19.59 -3.77
N GLU A 432 23.16 18.96 -4.45
CA GLU A 432 21.75 19.37 -4.40
C GLU A 432 21.17 19.27 -2.97
N LEU A 433 21.62 18.28 -2.20
CA LEU A 433 21.23 18.09 -0.81
C LEU A 433 21.82 19.18 0.09
N ASP A 434 23.11 19.50 -0.06
CA ASP A 434 23.75 20.60 0.69
C ASP A 434 23.04 21.93 0.39
N ASP A 435 22.79 22.22 -0.88
CA ASP A 435 22.09 23.44 -1.31
C ASP A 435 20.67 23.50 -0.75
N PHE A 436 19.96 22.37 -0.74
CA PHE A 436 18.64 22.27 -0.13
C PHE A 436 18.70 22.52 1.39
N VAL A 437 19.58 21.82 2.10
CA VAL A 437 19.61 21.88 3.56
C VAL A 437 20.07 23.24 4.04
N TYR A 438 21.18 23.75 3.54
CA TYR A 438 21.75 25.02 4.00
C TYR A 438 21.06 26.23 3.37
N GLY A 439 20.67 26.14 2.10
CA GLY A 439 20.10 27.27 1.36
C GLY A 439 18.57 27.40 1.47
N LYS A 440 17.86 26.33 1.86
CA LYS A 440 16.39 26.35 1.94
C LYS A 440 15.87 25.89 3.31
N LEU A 441 16.26 24.71 3.78
CA LEU A 441 15.69 24.11 4.99
C LEU A 441 16.07 24.91 6.25
N VAL A 442 17.37 25.10 6.49
CA VAL A 442 17.89 25.82 7.66
C VAL A 442 17.51 27.29 7.65
N SER A 443 17.36 27.90 6.46
CA SER A 443 16.87 29.28 6.35
C SER A 443 15.37 29.42 6.58
N HIS A 444 14.60 28.36 6.35
CA HIS A 444 13.14 28.35 6.53
C HIS A 444 12.75 28.04 7.97
N ILE A 445 13.54 27.22 8.66
CA ILE A 445 13.28 26.80 10.03
C ILE A 445 14.08 27.68 10.99
N ASP A 446 13.39 28.36 11.92
CA ASP A 446 14.05 28.93 13.11
C ASP A 446 14.52 27.78 14.00
N LEU A 447 15.73 27.30 13.73
CA LEU A 447 16.26 26.08 14.34
C LEU A 447 16.37 26.21 15.87
N THR A 448 16.70 27.39 16.39
CA THR A 448 16.77 27.60 17.85
C THR A 448 15.40 27.55 18.49
N LYS A 449 14.40 28.22 17.91
CA LYS A 449 13.02 28.16 18.41
C LYS A 449 12.46 26.74 18.31
N PHE A 450 12.74 26.06 17.20
CA PHE A 450 12.37 24.66 16.98
C PHE A 450 12.97 23.76 18.06
N LEU A 451 14.27 23.85 18.33
CA LEU A 451 14.94 23.02 19.35
C LEU A 451 14.41 23.30 20.76
N THR A 452 14.07 24.56 21.07
CA THR A 452 13.44 24.94 22.34
C THR A 452 12.06 24.29 22.49
N ASN A 453 11.23 24.31 21.45
CA ASN A 453 9.92 23.66 21.46
C ASN A 453 10.07 22.14 21.52
N LEU A 454 11.05 21.59 20.80
CA LEU A 454 11.34 20.17 20.79
C LEU A 454 11.74 19.67 22.18
N GLU A 455 12.54 20.43 22.93
CA GLU A 455 12.89 20.10 24.32
C GLU A 455 11.66 19.92 25.20
N GLN A 456 10.66 20.81 25.04
CA GLN A 456 9.43 20.74 25.80
C GLN A 456 8.58 19.54 25.37
N ASP A 457 8.44 19.29 24.08
CA ASP A 457 7.65 18.18 23.57
C ASP A 457 8.27 16.82 23.94
N ILE A 458 9.61 16.71 23.96
CA ILE A 458 10.32 15.52 24.46
C ILE A 458 10.01 15.31 25.95
N ALA A 459 10.16 16.36 26.77
CA ALA A 459 9.90 16.26 28.20
C ALA A 459 8.46 15.82 28.50
N GLU A 460 7.49 16.42 27.81
CA GLU A 460 6.07 16.07 27.94
C GLU A 460 5.80 14.62 27.49
N SER A 461 6.35 14.21 26.34
CA SER A 461 6.17 12.85 25.82
C SER A 461 6.82 11.81 26.74
N VAL A 462 8.00 12.08 27.29
CA VAL A 462 8.68 11.20 28.27
C VAL A 462 7.83 11.05 29.53
N THR A 463 7.35 12.15 30.11
CA THR A 463 6.50 12.12 31.30
C THR A 463 5.21 11.34 31.04
N VAL A 464 4.50 11.65 29.96
CA VAL A 464 3.21 11.01 29.68
C VAL A 464 3.38 9.54 29.28
N PHE A 465 4.40 9.21 28.49
CA PHE A 465 4.74 7.82 28.19
C PHE A 465 5.00 7.05 29.49
N GLN A 466 5.85 7.58 30.36
CA GLN A 466 6.21 6.94 31.61
C GLN A 466 4.98 6.72 32.52
N GLU A 467 4.16 7.74 32.74
CA GLU A 467 2.95 7.64 33.56
C GLU A 467 1.98 6.57 33.03
N ARG A 468 1.70 6.60 31.72
CA ARG A 468 0.77 5.66 31.09
C ARG A 468 1.34 4.25 31.06
N PHE A 469 2.61 4.13 30.69
CA PHE A 469 3.29 2.85 30.58
C PHE A 469 3.36 2.19 31.95
N ILE A 470 3.77 2.91 33.00
CA ILE A 470 3.87 2.39 34.37
C ILE A 470 2.52 1.88 34.89
N VAL A 471 1.43 2.62 34.69
CA VAL A 471 0.08 2.18 35.12
C VAL A 471 -0.30 0.82 34.51
N GLN A 472 0.06 0.59 33.25
CA GLN A 472 -0.23 -0.68 32.57
C GLN A 472 0.81 -1.76 32.86
N TYR A 473 2.07 -1.36 33.03
CA TYR A 473 3.23 -2.20 33.25
C TYR A 473 3.38 -2.67 34.70
N PHE A 474 2.73 -2.04 35.70
CA PHE A 474 2.69 -2.51 37.09
C PHE A 474 2.17 -3.96 37.25
N LYS A 475 1.57 -4.54 36.21
CA LYS A 475 1.25 -5.97 36.14
C LYS A 475 2.48 -6.89 35.97
N LEU A 476 3.68 -6.35 35.72
CA LEU A 476 4.89 -7.08 35.30
C LEU A 476 6.00 -7.20 36.35
N LYS A 477 5.68 -7.07 37.64
CA LYS A 477 6.56 -7.42 38.78
C LYS A 477 7.90 -6.66 38.88
N THR A 478 8.07 -5.51 38.24
CA THR A 478 9.26 -4.67 38.47
C THR A 478 9.07 -3.77 39.69
N THR A 479 10.11 -3.58 40.49
CA THR A 479 10.11 -2.72 41.70
C THR A 479 10.50 -1.26 41.42
N LYS A 480 10.72 -0.89 40.15
CA LYS A 480 11.15 0.45 39.75
C LYS A 480 9.98 1.29 39.25
N ASP A 481 9.89 2.52 39.75
CA ASP A 481 8.87 3.52 39.38
C ASP A 481 9.28 4.38 38.16
N ASP A 482 10.34 3.97 37.43
CA ASP A 482 10.86 4.70 36.28
C ASP A 482 11.26 3.75 35.16
N PHE A 483 10.48 3.74 34.08
CA PHE A 483 10.72 2.94 32.89
C PHE A 483 12.05 3.31 32.20
N PHE A 484 12.40 4.59 32.12
CA PHE A 484 13.62 5.04 31.47
C PHE A 484 14.88 4.81 32.32
N SER A 485 14.72 4.40 33.58
CA SER A 485 15.80 3.92 34.45
C SER A 485 16.17 2.45 34.23
N LEU A 486 15.39 1.71 33.42
CA LEU A 486 15.68 0.33 33.11
C LEU A 486 17.01 0.22 32.35
N THR A 487 17.76 -0.83 32.68
CA THR A 487 18.95 -1.21 31.94
C THR A 487 18.54 -1.87 30.61
N PRO A 488 19.41 -1.86 29.59
CA PRO A 488 19.14 -2.57 28.35
C PRO A 488 18.80 -4.06 28.56
N VAL A 489 19.45 -4.72 29.53
CA VAL A 489 19.18 -6.12 29.86
C VAL A 489 17.76 -6.29 30.38
N GLU A 490 17.34 -5.45 31.33
CA GLU A 490 15.96 -5.49 31.87
C GLU A 490 14.91 -5.28 30.78
N ILE A 491 15.15 -4.39 29.79
CA ILE A 491 14.22 -4.20 28.67
C ILE A 491 14.16 -5.45 27.79
N MET A 492 15.31 -6.02 27.45
CA MET A 492 15.36 -7.20 26.59
C MET A 492 14.70 -8.42 27.26
N ASP A 493 14.88 -8.58 28.57
CA ASP A 493 14.29 -9.66 29.34
C ASP A 493 12.75 -9.55 29.42
N ASN A 494 12.19 -8.34 29.26
CA ASN A 494 10.75 -8.07 29.32
C ASN A 494 10.16 -7.64 27.96
N LEU A 495 10.87 -7.84 26.86
CA LEU A 495 10.51 -7.26 25.55
C LEU A 495 9.14 -7.72 25.05
N LYS A 496 8.76 -8.99 25.29
CA LYS A 496 7.47 -9.55 24.88
C LYS A 496 6.31 -8.87 25.60
N GLU A 497 6.49 -8.63 26.89
CA GLU A 497 5.49 -8.02 27.73
C GLU A 497 5.38 -6.51 27.45
N ILE A 498 6.51 -5.83 27.23
CA ILE A 498 6.54 -4.46 26.73
C ILE A 498 5.77 -4.37 25.40
N ASN A 499 6.02 -5.29 24.46
CA ASN A 499 5.32 -5.32 23.17
C ASN A 499 3.82 -5.55 23.35
N SER A 500 3.41 -6.48 24.23
CA SER A 500 1.99 -6.72 24.53
C SER A 500 1.30 -5.47 25.07
N VAL A 501 1.95 -4.73 25.99
CA VAL A 501 1.40 -3.47 26.52
C VAL A 501 1.28 -2.41 25.41
N LEU A 502 2.28 -2.34 24.52
CA LEU A 502 2.22 -1.44 23.38
C LEU A 502 1.14 -1.84 22.39
N GLU A 503 0.89 -3.12 22.14
CA GLU A 503 -0.20 -3.59 21.26
C GLU A 503 -1.59 -3.29 21.86
N ASP A 504 -1.77 -3.57 23.16
CA ASP A 504 -3.05 -3.39 23.86
C ASP A 504 -3.48 -1.91 23.98
N PHE A 505 -2.50 -1.00 24.03
CA PHE A 505 -2.71 0.45 24.21
C PHE A 505 -2.16 1.28 23.03
N GLY A 506 -1.97 0.60 21.88
CA GLY A 506 -1.31 1.04 20.65
C GLY A 506 -1.30 2.53 20.44
N ILE A 507 -2.45 3.12 20.18
CA ILE A 507 -2.53 4.50 19.68
C ILE A 507 -1.94 5.52 20.68
N MET A 508 -2.18 5.37 21.98
CA MET A 508 -1.77 6.38 22.97
C MET A 508 -0.29 6.27 23.37
N LEU A 509 0.23 5.05 23.52
CA LEU A 509 1.63 4.83 23.89
C LEU A 509 2.57 4.91 22.68
N SER A 510 2.11 4.48 21.50
CA SER A 510 2.91 4.58 20.27
C SER A 510 3.17 6.02 19.85
N GLU A 511 2.26 6.97 20.14
CA GLU A 511 2.46 8.38 19.81
C GLU A 511 3.62 8.99 20.60
N ASP A 512 3.59 8.87 21.92
CA ASP A 512 4.64 9.42 22.79
C ASP A 512 6.01 8.76 22.48
N LEU A 513 6.03 7.43 22.25
CA LEU A 513 7.24 6.71 21.87
C LEU A 513 7.75 7.12 20.49
N LYS A 514 6.87 7.36 19.51
CA LYS A 514 7.24 7.82 18.17
C LYS A 514 7.91 9.19 18.23
N VAL A 515 7.38 10.12 19.02
CA VAL A 515 8.01 11.44 19.21
C VAL A 515 9.41 11.29 19.79
N ILE A 516 9.58 10.48 20.84
CA ILE A 516 10.89 10.27 21.48
C ILE A 516 11.88 9.64 20.49
N THR A 517 11.46 8.62 19.73
CA THR A 517 12.31 7.95 18.73
C THR A 517 12.66 8.87 17.55
N ASP A 518 11.73 9.68 17.04
CA ASP A 518 12.01 10.66 15.98
C ASP A 518 12.98 11.74 16.45
N CYS A 519 12.79 12.26 17.67
CA CYS A 519 13.73 13.19 18.30
C CYS A 519 15.12 12.58 18.44
N TYR A 520 15.21 11.31 18.86
CA TYR A 520 16.46 10.57 18.92
C TYR A 520 17.16 10.54 17.55
N HIS A 521 16.45 10.09 16.51
CA HIS A 521 17.03 9.95 15.17
C HIS A 521 17.49 11.28 14.59
N PHE A 522 16.68 12.34 14.74
CA PHE A 522 17.04 13.69 14.34
C PHE A 522 18.27 14.18 15.11
N LEU A 523 18.19 14.24 16.44
CA LEU A 523 19.26 14.82 17.25
C LEU A 523 20.57 14.05 17.02
N GLN A 524 20.57 12.72 17.09
CA GLN A 524 21.80 11.92 16.97
C GLN A 524 22.57 12.08 15.66
N ASN A 525 21.89 12.46 14.58
CA ASN A 525 22.45 12.37 13.23
C ASN A 525 22.48 13.70 12.49
N PHE A 526 21.59 14.66 12.78
CA PHE A 526 21.44 15.87 11.97
C PHE A 526 22.73 16.71 11.91
N ASP A 527 23.36 16.98 13.05
CA ASP A 527 24.64 17.71 13.14
C ASP A 527 25.82 16.95 12.51
N LYS A 528 25.84 15.61 12.62
CA LYS A 528 26.86 14.76 12.00
C LYS A 528 26.73 14.69 10.48
N LEU A 529 25.50 14.70 9.98
CA LEU A 529 25.22 14.71 8.55
C LEU A 529 25.48 16.08 7.94
N PHE A 530 25.21 17.15 8.69
CA PHE A 530 25.27 18.53 8.22
C PHE A 530 26.20 19.39 9.09
N PRO A 531 27.53 19.28 8.95
CA PRO A 531 28.47 19.97 9.84
C PRO A 531 28.53 21.50 9.69
N LYS A 532 27.98 22.08 8.60
CA LYS A 532 27.96 23.55 8.37
C LYS A 532 26.80 24.28 9.08
N LEU A 533 26.11 23.64 10.03
CA LEU A 533 25.05 24.27 10.82
C LEU A 533 25.60 25.43 11.68
N PRO A 534 24.76 26.41 12.04
CA PRO A 534 25.16 27.46 12.99
C PRO A 534 25.68 26.85 14.30
N ALA A 535 26.83 27.34 14.80
CA ALA A 535 27.48 26.81 16.00
C ALA A 535 26.54 26.77 17.23
N LYS A 536 25.66 27.77 17.36
CA LYS A 536 24.63 27.83 18.40
C LYS A 536 23.68 26.63 18.34
N ALA A 537 23.19 26.27 17.14
CA ALA A 537 22.31 25.12 16.96
C ALA A 537 23.01 23.79 17.27
N ILE A 538 24.29 23.64 16.89
CA ILE A 538 25.09 22.45 17.23
C ILE A 538 25.22 22.31 18.75
N ALA A 539 25.48 23.41 19.46
CA ALA A 539 25.56 23.42 20.92
C ALA A 539 24.21 23.04 21.57
N GLU A 540 23.09 23.58 21.07
CA GLU A 540 21.74 23.25 21.52
C GLU A 540 21.38 21.77 21.28
N ILE A 541 21.65 21.25 20.08
CA ILE A 541 21.47 19.82 19.76
C ILE A 541 22.28 18.95 20.73
N THR A 542 23.54 19.32 21.00
CA THR A 542 24.41 18.59 21.92
C THR A 542 23.89 18.64 23.37
N ALA A 543 23.39 19.79 23.81
CA ALA A 543 22.79 19.94 25.13
C ALA A 543 21.56 19.04 25.28
N LEU A 544 20.66 18.99 24.29
CA LEU A 544 19.48 18.12 24.30
C LEU A 544 19.83 16.63 24.30
N LYS A 545 20.81 16.21 23.48
CA LYS A 545 21.33 14.83 23.49
C LYS A 545 21.78 14.40 24.88
N ASN A 546 22.49 15.29 25.59
CA ASN A 546 23.01 15.01 26.92
C ASN A 546 21.90 15.01 27.97
N LYS A 547 20.92 15.93 27.84
CA LYS A 547 19.78 16.04 28.74
C LYS A 547 18.92 14.77 28.72
N PHE A 548 18.59 14.26 27.54
CA PHE A 548 17.71 13.09 27.35
C PHE A 548 18.47 11.80 27.02
N LYS A 549 19.73 11.69 27.46
CA LYS A 549 20.63 10.60 27.08
C LYS A 549 20.10 9.22 27.46
N LYS A 550 19.40 9.11 28.60
CA LYS A 550 18.89 7.82 29.10
C LYS A 550 17.70 7.38 28.27
N GLU A 551 16.74 8.28 28.09
CA GLU A 551 15.50 8.10 27.34
C GLU A 551 15.79 7.70 25.90
N PHE A 552 16.75 8.38 25.27
CA PHE A 552 17.21 8.06 23.93
C PHE A 552 17.87 6.69 23.79
N LYS A 553 18.62 6.24 24.80
CA LYS A 553 19.20 4.90 24.81
C LYS A 553 18.12 3.81 24.85
N ILE A 554 17.04 4.06 25.59
CA ILE A 554 15.88 3.16 25.66
C ILE A 554 15.09 3.20 24.35
N ALA A 555 14.83 4.38 23.83
CA ALA A 555 14.11 4.57 22.56
C ALA A 555 14.84 3.87 21.40
N GLU A 556 16.16 4.00 21.29
CA GLU A 556 16.99 3.28 20.32
C GLU A 556 16.82 1.75 20.44
N LEU A 557 16.82 1.24 21.67
CA LEU A 557 16.67 -0.19 21.91
C LEU A 557 15.28 -0.70 21.52
N LEU A 558 14.23 0.07 21.83
CA LEU A 558 12.85 -0.28 21.45
C LEU A 558 12.66 -0.21 19.93
N ASP A 559 13.11 0.85 19.27
CA ASP A 559 13.04 1.03 17.80
C ASP A 559 13.76 -0.09 17.04
N ALA A 560 14.87 -0.60 17.59
CA ALA A 560 15.62 -1.70 16.98
C ALA A 560 14.94 -3.08 17.13
N ASN A 561 14.03 -3.25 18.10
CA ASN A 561 13.49 -4.56 18.47
C ASN A 561 11.97 -4.66 18.36
N LEU A 562 11.25 -3.55 18.18
CA LEU A 562 9.80 -3.49 18.09
C LEU A 562 9.37 -2.82 16.80
N THR A 563 8.41 -3.42 16.10
CA THR A 563 7.77 -2.79 14.94
C THR A 563 6.64 -1.90 15.45
N VAL A 564 6.99 -0.70 15.89
CA VAL A 564 5.99 0.32 16.25
C VAL A 564 5.61 1.02 14.95
N GLU A 565 4.59 0.53 14.27
CA GLU A 565 3.93 1.23 13.15
C GLU A 565 2.71 1.99 13.69
N PRO A 566 2.88 3.20 14.22
CA PRO A 566 1.72 4.05 14.40
C PRO A 566 1.21 4.45 13.00
N LEU A 567 -0.10 4.48 12.79
CA LEU A 567 -0.65 5.04 11.55
C LEU A 567 -0.21 6.52 11.46
N ASP A 568 0.74 6.83 10.56
CA ASP A 568 1.30 8.18 10.34
C ASP A 568 0.20 9.25 10.15
N MET A 569 -0.98 8.88 9.66
CA MET A 569 -2.11 9.80 9.47
C MET A 569 -2.80 10.25 10.78
N TYR A 570 -2.58 9.57 11.91
CA TYR A 570 -3.29 9.85 13.18
C TYR A 570 -2.44 10.59 14.22
N LEU A 571 -1.11 10.46 14.17
CA LEU A 571 -0.19 10.87 15.24
C LEU A 571 -0.04 12.36 15.49
N LEU A 572 -0.35 13.20 14.50
CA LEU A 572 -0.09 14.65 14.57
C LEU A 572 -1.36 15.49 14.70
N LYS A 573 -2.53 14.83 14.79
CA LYS A 573 -3.83 15.50 14.92
C LYS A 573 -4.46 15.36 16.31
N SER A 574 -4.03 14.39 17.12
CA SER A 574 -4.53 14.17 18.50
C SER A 574 -3.96 15.19 19.49
N ARG A 575 -2.70 15.60 19.34
CA ARG A 575 -2.03 16.62 20.17
C ARG A 575 -1.57 17.84 19.38
N LYS A 576 -1.70 19.02 20.01
CA LYS A 576 -1.05 20.24 19.52
C LYS A 576 0.40 20.24 19.98
N PHE A 577 1.30 19.60 19.23
CA PHE A 577 2.73 19.75 19.46
C PHE A 577 3.15 21.22 19.36
N LYS A 578 4.10 21.63 20.20
CA LYS A 578 4.62 23.00 20.20
C LYS A 578 5.66 23.19 19.11
N HIS A 579 6.37 22.13 18.74
CA HIS A 579 7.18 22.10 17.54
C HIS A 579 6.24 22.06 16.33
N LYS A 580 6.12 23.20 15.66
CA LYS A 580 5.63 23.27 14.29
C LYS A 580 6.67 24.01 13.50
N LEU A 581 7.03 23.42 12.37
CA LEU A 581 7.97 24.04 11.44
C LEU A 581 7.28 25.13 10.60
N ILE A 582 5.94 25.06 10.48
CA ILE A 582 5.07 25.99 9.73
C ILE A 582 3.83 26.35 10.55
#